data_AF-A0A8J3V1L2-F1
#
_entry.id   AF-A0A8J3V1L2-F1
#
_cell.length_a   1.000
_cell.length_b   1.000
_cell.length_c   1.000
_cell.angle_alpha   90.00
_cell.angle_beta   90.00
_cell.angle_gamma   90.00
#
_symmetry.space_group_name_H-M   'P 1'
#
loop_
_entity.id
_entity.type
_entity.pdbx_description
1 polymer ?
#
loop_
_entity_poly.entity_id
_entity_poly.type
_entity_poly.pdbx_seq_one_letter_code
_entity_poly.pdbx_strand_id
1 'polypeptide(L)'
;MRERRSREAKAPVPQERESAPAIANASEATSSGSILPLTIPAALAAGLVLAFAYRRRHALVGGAVMRWRRLRLTREADRLLRFSQLTDTIALPAQQEATPREGVVSVPADAAAPDSSVLGEGRTSLGYVLAMSALHGMGLVGPGSDGVARAMVLELLAGRDFTARVLLPRDDAVRLFGEEAMYAETRGLVVLDTLQEVVTELEVEIVRRTGQRMGAGVPDGQPWLFVVASPGAAAERLHRIIQGGVEDLILGAFLGDWPYGITCTVDDTGLITSLEGRSAPAWTGHRLATCGQADAVQRFS
;
A
#
# COMPACT_ATOMS: atom_id res chain seq x y z
N MET A 1 60.99 -10.84 7.97
CA MET A 1 60.84 -9.51 8.62
C MET A 1 59.57 -9.59 9.45
N ARG A 2 59.61 -9.96 10.76
CA ARG A 2 59.88 -9.09 11.94
C ARG A 2 59.11 -7.77 11.82
N GLU A 3 58.31 -7.27 12.76
CA GLU A 3 58.00 -7.52 14.18
C GLU A 3 56.83 -6.50 14.43
N ARG A 4 55.85 -6.62 15.33
CA ARG A 4 56.00 -6.54 16.79
C ARG A 4 54.60 -6.53 17.43
N ARG A 5 54.48 -7.28 18.52
CA ARG A 5 53.42 -7.21 19.54
C ARG A 5 53.53 -5.94 20.39
N SER A 6 52.42 -5.50 21.00
CA SER A 6 52.30 -5.02 22.39
C SER A 6 50.80 -4.77 22.69
N ARG A 7 50.15 -5.59 23.55
CA ARG A 7 49.97 -5.45 25.02
C ARG A 7 49.12 -4.22 25.40
N GLU A 8 47.87 -4.39 25.82
CA GLU A 8 47.37 -4.86 27.14
C GLU A 8 47.33 -3.72 28.19
N ALA A 9 46.13 -3.37 28.65
CA ALA A 9 45.92 -2.69 29.94
C ALA A 9 44.53 -3.03 30.48
N LYS A 10 44.52 -3.40 31.76
CA LYS A 10 43.49 -4.11 32.52
C LYS A 10 43.19 -3.31 33.80
N ALA A 11 41.90 -3.22 34.16
CA ALA A 11 41.32 -2.92 35.49
C ALA A 11 41.51 -1.48 36.07
N PRO A 12 40.74 -1.04 37.10
CA PRO A 12 39.80 -1.78 37.96
C PRO A 12 38.42 -1.12 38.22
N VAL A 13 37.55 -1.95 38.82
CA VAL A 13 36.30 -1.63 39.55
C VAL A 13 36.61 -0.91 40.87
N PRO A 14 35.72 -0.03 41.38
CA PRO A 14 35.54 0.11 42.81
C PRO A 14 34.10 -0.10 43.30
N GLN A 15 34.06 -0.67 44.51
CA GLN A 15 32.94 -1.09 45.35
C GLN A 15 32.12 0.05 46.01
N GLU A 16 30.90 -0.34 46.39
CA GLU A 16 30.11 0.01 47.58
C GLU A 16 30.46 1.26 48.41
N ARG A 17 29.44 2.10 48.60
CA ARG A 17 29.15 2.70 49.92
C ARG A 17 27.67 2.58 50.26
N GLU A 18 27.43 1.58 51.09
CA GLU A 18 26.36 1.49 52.06
C GLU A 18 26.38 2.70 52.99
N SER A 19 25.22 3.30 53.24
CA SER A 19 25.04 4.32 54.29
C SER A 19 23.66 4.16 54.89
N ALA A 20 23.63 3.48 56.03
CA ALA A 20 22.56 3.54 57.01
C ALA A 20 22.43 4.97 57.57
N PRO A 21 21.24 5.31 58.09
CA PRO A 21 21.22 6.05 59.34
C PRO A 21 20.35 5.37 60.41
N ALA A 22 21.05 5.09 61.52
CA ALA A 22 20.70 5.39 62.90
C ALA A 22 19.23 5.30 63.34
N ILE A 23 18.98 4.27 64.16
CA ILE A 23 17.92 4.20 65.15
C ILE A 23 18.28 5.16 66.29
N ALA A 24 17.38 6.11 66.61
CA ALA A 24 17.34 6.76 67.90
C ALA A 24 15.87 6.89 68.33
N ASN A 25 15.52 6.09 69.34
CA ASN A 25 14.27 6.12 70.08
C ASN A 25 14.17 7.43 70.89
N ALA A 26 12.95 7.96 71.06
CA ALA A 26 12.37 8.16 72.39
C ALA A 26 11.01 8.88 72.32
N SER A 27 10.04 8.22 72.97
CA SER A 27 9.00 8.80 73.83
C SER A 27 7.71 9.35 73.21
N GLU A 28 6.73 8.46 73.31
CA GLU A 28 5.31 8.67 73.59
C GLU A 28 4.93 10.02 74.24
N ALA A 29 3.95 10.69 73.63
CA ALA A 29 2.97 11.50 74.33
C ALA A 29 1.61 11.32 73.63
N THR A 30 0.71 10.65 74.33
CA THR A 30 -0.73 10.56 74.08
C THR A 30 -1.39 11.93 73.97
N SER A 31 -2.14 12.19 72.89
CA SER A 31 -3.26 13.14 72.93
C SER A 31 -4.24 12.91 71.76
N SER A 32 -5.42 12.43 72.13
CA SER A 32 -6.75 12.73 71.59
C SER A 32 -6.92 13.09 70.11
N GLY A 33 -7.50 12.14 69.37
CA GLY A 33 -8.80 12.34 68.72
C GLY A 33 -8.88 13.36 67.58
N SER A 34 -8.66 12.89 66.35
CA SER A 34 -9.49 13.34 65.22
C SER A 34 -9.48 12.29 64.12
N ILE A 35 -10.56 11.52 64.05
CA ILE A 35 -10.84 10.58 62.97
C ILE A 35 -11.39 11.42 61.83
N LEU A 36 -10.54 11.82 60.88
CA LEU A 36 -10.99 12.29 59.58
C LEU A 36 -11.22 11.06 58.70
N PRO A 37 -12.46 10.74 58.30
CA PRO A 37 -12.70 9.68 57.35
C PRO A 37 -12.03 10.07 56.02
N LEU A 38 -11.05 9.26 55.61
CA LEU A 38 -10.35 9.37 54.34
C LEU A 38 -11.33 8.98 53.20
N THR A 39 -12.27 9.85 52.87
CA THR A 39 -13.17 9.71 51.73
C THR A 39 -12.50 10.21 50.45
N ILE A 40 -11.42 9.53 50.03
CA ILE A 40 -10.92 9.66 48.67
C ILE A 40 -11.92 8.96 47.74
N PRO A 41 -12.35 9.62 46.65
CA PRO A 41 -13.76 9.85 46.39
C PRO A 41 -14.31 8.82 45.40
N ALA A 42 -15.54 8.36 45.63
CA ALA A 42 -16.29 7.56 44.65
C ALA A 42 -16.32 8.21 43.25
N ALA A 43 -16.13 9.53 43.16
CA ALA A 43 -16.02 10.27 41.91
C ALA A 43 -14.80 9.89 41.04
N LEU A 44 -13.64 9.57 41.63
CA LEU A 44 -12.45 9.16 40.85
C LEU A 44 -12.62 7.74 40.30
N ALA A 45 -13.19 6.83 41.09
CA ALA A 45 -13.51 5.48 40.64
C ALA A 45 -14.57 5.51 39.52
N ALA A 46 -15.63 6.32 39.68
CA ALA A 46 -16.63 6.52 38.64
C ALA A 46 -16.03 7.12 37.36
N GLY A 47 -15.11 8.09 37.47
CA GLY A 47 -14.40 8.68 36.34
C GLY A 47 -13.54 7.67 35.58
N LEU A 48 -12.79 6.80 36.29
CA LEU A 48 -12.00 5.74 35.65
C LEU A 48 -12.88 4.67 34.99
N VAL A 49 -13.97 4.26 35.63
CA VAL A 49 -14.91 3.30 35.05
C VAL A 49 -15.59 3.89 33.80
N LEU A 50 -15.98 5.17 33.83
CA LEU A 50 -16.56 5.85 32.68
C LEU A 50 -15.52 6.01 31.56
N ALA A 51 -14.27 6.37 31.88
CA ALA A 51 -13.18 6.48 30.90
C ALA A 51 -12.82 5.12 30.29
N PHE A 52 -12.83 4.06 31.09
CA PHE A 52 -12.58 2.70 30.63
C PHE A 52 -13.75 2.16 29.80
N ALA A 53 -14.99 2.43 30.20
CA ALA A 53 -16.19 2.08 29.45
C ALA A 53 -16.27 2.87 28.13
N TYR A 54 -15.91 4.16 28.14
CA TYR A 54 -15.81 5.01 26.96
C TYR A 54 -14.73 4.52 26.00
N ARG A 55 -13.52 4.24 26.50
CA ARG A 55 -12.43 3.61 25.71
C ARG A 55 -12.83 2.26 25.15
N ARG A 56 -13.51 1.41 25.93
CA ARG A 56 -13.96 0.08 25.49
C ARG A 56 -15.09 0.17 24.47
N ARG A 57 -16.03 1.11 24.61
CA ARG A 57 -17.05 1.40 23.59
C ARG A 57 -16.41 1.94 22.32
N HIS A 58 -15.47 2.88 22.41
CA HIS A 58 -14.74 3.37 21.24
C HIS A 58 -13.89 2.29 20.56
N ALA A 59 -13.30 1.35 21.32
CA ALA A 59 -12.57 0.22 20.76
C ALA A 59 -13.50 -0.78 20.04
N LEU A 60 -14.71 -1.01 20.55
CA LEU A 60 -15.70 -1.91 19.94
C LEU A 60 -16.40 -1.30 18.72
N VAL A 61 -16.73 0.00 18.78
CA VAL A 61 -17.26 0.76 17.63
C VAL A 61 -16.18 0.91 16.56
N GLY A 62 -14.92 1.15 16.97
CA GLY A 62 -13.75 1.06 16.12
C GLY A 62 -13.67 -0.31 15.44
N GLY A 63 -13.70 -1.41 16.19
CA GLY A 63 -13.68 -2.77 15.63
C GLY A 63 -14.79 -3.08 14.62
N ALA A 64 -16.01 -2.56 14.81
CA ALA A 64 -17.11 -2.71 13.87
C ALA A 64 -16.92 -1.88 12.59
N VAL A 65 -16.49 -0.62 12.72
CA VAL A 65 -16.14 0.25 11.58
C VAL A 65 -14.92 -0.29 10.83
N MET A 66 -13.93 -0.85 11.52
CA MET A 66 -12.76 -1.53 10.96
C MET A 66 -13.14 -2.80 10.20
N ARG A 67 -14.03 -3.62 10.77
CA ARG A 67 -14.57 -4.80 10.08
C ARG A 67 -15.39 -4.38 8.87
N TRP A 68 -16.16 -3.30 8.96
CA TRP A 68 -16.96 -2.77 7.86
C TRP A 68 -16.11 -2.11 6.76
N ARG A 69 -14.98 -1.49 7.10
CA ARG A 69 -14.00 -0.93 6.14
C ARG A 69 -13.16 -2.01 5.47
N ARG A 70 -12.69 -3.01 6.22
CA ARG A 70 -12.04 -4.19 5.64
C ARG A 70 -13.01 -4.93 4.74
N LEU A 71 -14.25 -5.11 5.18
CA LEU A 71 -15.33 -5.66 4.35
C LEU A 71 -15.68 -4.76 3.18
N ARG A 72 -15.56 -3.43 3.27
CA ARG A 72 -15.70 -2.52 2.12
C ARG A 72 -14.53 -2.66 1.17
N LEU A 73 -13.28 -2.71 1.63
CA LEU A 73 -12.12 -2.95 0.78
C LEU A 73 -12.24 -4.28 0.05
N THR A 74 -12.65 -5.34 0.74
CA THR A 74 -12.92 -6.63 0.10
C THR A 74 -14.20 -6.62 -0.71
N ARG A 75 -15.22 -5.79 -0.41
CA ARG A 75 -16.46 -5.67 -1.21
C ARG A 75 -16.28 -4.80 -2.44
N GLU A 76 -15.46 -3.76 -2.37
CA GLU A 76 -15.09 -2.89 -3.49
C GLU A 76 -14.10 -3.65 -4.36
N ALA A 77 -13.12 -4.35 -3.77
CA ALA A 77 -12.29 -5.30 -4.50
C ALA A 77 -13.13 -6.44 -5.08
N ASP A 78 -14.03 -7.09 -4.33
CA ASP A 78 -14.98 -8.09 -4.87
C ASP A 78 -15.89 -7.48 -5.93
N ARG A 79 -16.28 -6.21 -5.81
CA ARG A 79 -17.13 -5.53 -6.80
C ARG A 79 -16.35 -5.27 -8.07
N LEU A 80 -15.10 -4.82 -7.97
CA LEU A 80 -14.20 -4.61 -9.09
C LEU A 80 -13.79 -5.95 -9.74
N LEU A 81 -13.60 -7.00 -8.94
CA LEU A 81 -13.37 -8.37 -9.38
C LEU A 81 -14.62 -8.98 -10.03
N ARG A 82 -15.82 -8.78 -9.47
CA ARG A 82 -17.08 -9.25 -10.08
C ARG A 82 -17.42 -8.46 -11.32
N PHE A 83 -17.15 -7.16 -11.35
CA PHE A 83 -17.36 -6.33 -12.53
C PHE A 83 -16.43 -6.78 -13.66
N SER A 84 -15.16 -7.07 -13.37
CA SER A 84 -14.24 -7.64 -14.36
C SER A 84 -14.61 -9.07 -14.78
N GLN A 85 -15.04 -9.95 -13.87
CA GLN A 85 -15.46 -11.32 -14.17
C GLN A 85 -16.76 -11.41 -14.98
N LEU A 86 -17.75 -10.57 -14.69
CA LEU A 86 -19.03 -10.56 -15.43
C LEU A 86 -18.83 -10.14 -16.89
N THR A 87 -17.84 -9.30 -17.18
CA THR A 87 -17.49 -8.93 -18.56
C THR A 87 -16.71 -10.03 -19.30
N ASP A 88 -16.00 -10.92 -18.58
CA ASP A 88 -15.34 -12.08 -19.19
C ASP A 88 -16.32 -13.22 -19.55
N THR A 89 -17.52 -13.24 -18.96
CA THR A 89 -18.49 -14.35 -19.18
C THR A 89 -19.51 -14.06 -20.28
N ILE A 90 -19.66 -12.80 -20.71
CA ILE A 90 -20.53 -12.46 -21.84
C ILE A 90 -19.71 -12.60 -23.12
N ALA A 91 -19.65 -13.84 -23.64
CA ALA A 91 -19.37 -14.06 -25.04
C ALA A 91 -20.47 -13.35 -25.85
N LEU A 92 -20.18 -12.15 -26.35
CA LEU A 92 -21.00 -11.51 -27.38
C LEU A 92 -21.09 -12.50 -28.55
N PRO A 93 -22.28 -12.89 -29.00
CA PRO A 93 -22.41 -13.77 -30.15
C PRO A 93 -21.77 -13.07 -31.34
N ALA A 94 -20.86 -13.79 -32.01
CA ALA A 94 -20.27 -13.37 -33.27
C ALA A 94 -21.37 -12.81 -34.17
N GLN A 95 -21.30 -11.51 -34.49
CA GLN A 95 -22.14 -10.95 -35.52
C GLN A 95 -21.71 -11.59 -36.83
N GLN A 96 -22.52 -12.56 -37.26
CA GLN A 96 -22.49 -13.16 -38.57
C GLN A 96 -22.86 -12.08 -39.58
N GLU A 97 -21.84 -11.48 -40.21
CA GLU A 97 -22.02 -10.74 -41.45
C GLU A 97 -22.47 -11.72 -42.55
N ALA A 98 -23.71 -11.56 -42.97
CA ALA A 98 -24.25 -12.06 -44.23
C ALA A 98 -24.70 -10.80 -44.98
N THR A 99 -24.11 -10.37 -46.09
CA THR A 99 -24.15 -11.01 -47.41
C THR A 99 -23.39 -10.16 -48.46
N PRO A 100 -23.13 -10.70 -49.67
CA PRO A 100 -21.91 -10.48 -50.44
C PRO A 100 -22.01 -9.45 -51.57
N ARG A 101 -20.87 -8.87 -51.95
CA ARG A 101 -20.61 -8.42 -53.33
C ARG A 101 -19.18 -8.74 -53.75
N GLU A 102 -19.10 -9.52 -54.82
CA GLU A 102 -17.90 -9.88 -55.57
C GLU A 102 -17.18 -8.66 -56.14
N GLY A 103 -15.85 -8.73 -56.20
CA GLY A 103 -15.01 -7.75 -56.88
C GLY A 103 -13.53 -8.04 -56.65
N VAL A 104 -13.00 -9.00 -57.41
CA VAL A 104 -11.59 -9.43 -57.44
C VAL A 104 -10.68 -8.31 -57.95
N VAL A 105 -9.70 -7.87 -57.14
CA VAL A 105 -8.38 -7.39 -57.60
C VAL A 105 -7.31 -7.76 -56.56
N SER A 106 -6.26 -8.42 -57.02
CA SER A 106 -5.09 -8.84 -56.24
C SER A 106 -3.98 -7.78 -56.26
N VAL A 107 -3.40 -7.44 -55.11
CA VAL A 107 -2.02 -6.91 -54.99
C VAL A 107 -1.43 -7.42 -53.66
N PRO A 108 -0.29 -8.14 -53.65
CA PRO A 108 0.43 -8.49 -52.43
C PRO A 108 1.67 -7.61 -52.26
N ALA A 109 1.69 -6.79 -51.20
CA ALA A 109 2.89 -6.30 -50.50
C ALA A 109 2.45 -5.15 -49.58
N ASP A 110 2.22 -5.42 -48.30
CA ASP A 110 3.13 -4.95 -47.25
C ASP A 110 2.72 -5.59 -45.92
N ALA A 111 3.68 -6.14 -45.19
CA ALA A 111 3.48 -6.70 -43.87
C ALA A 111 3.41 -5.54 -42.86
N ALA A 112 2.26 -4.89 -42.77
CA ALA A 112 1.96 -3.95 -41.69
C ALA A 112 1.60 -4.73 -40.41
N ALA A 113 2.30 -4.39 -39.34
CA ALA A 113 2.16 -4.92 -37.99
C ALA A 113 0.71 -4.84 -37.45
N PRO A 114 0.30 -5.73 -36.52
CA PRO A 114 -1.02 -5.62 -35.92
C PRO A 114 -1.09 -4.40 -34.99
N ASP A 115 -2.16 -3.63 -35.19
CA ASP A 115 -2.55 -2.43 -34.45
C ASP A 115 -2.47 -2.62 -32.92
N SER A 116 -1.55 -1.90 -32.30
CA SER A 116 -1.49 -1.70 -30.85
C SER A 116 -2.13 -0.36 -30.49
N SER A 117 -3.45 -0.28 -30.61
CA SER A 117 -4.29 0.70 -29.94
C SER A 117 -5.69 0.12 -30.00
N VAL A 118 -6.41 -0.06 -28.91
CA VAL A 118 -7.16 0.99 -28.25
C VAL A 118 -7.63 0.35 -26.95
N LEU A 119 -7.65 1.12 -25.86
CA LEU A 119 -8.46 0.79 -24.68
C LEU A 119 -9.92 0.66 -25.12
N GLY A 120 -10.29 -0.52 -25.60
CA GLY A 120 -11.66 -0.89 -25.94
C GLY A 120 -12.52 -0.72 -24.70
N GLU A 121 -13.67 -0.09 -24.89
CA GLU A 121 -14.68 0.16 -23.87
C GLU A 121 -14.90 -1.09 -23.00
N GLY A 122 -14.64 -0.96 -21.68
CA GLY A 122 -15.21 -1.85 -20.67
C GLY A 122 -14.30 -2.87 -19.97
N ARG A 123 -12.97 -2.72 -19.97
CA ARG A 123 -12.09 -3.66 -19.23
C ARG A 123 -11.02 -2.93 -18.40
N THR A 124 -11.26 -2.71 -17.10
CA THR A 124 -10.22 -2.19 -16.19
C THR A 124 -9.56 -3.36 -15.48
N SER A 125 -8.33 -3.67 -15.89
CA SER A 125 -7.48 -4.67 -15.20
C SER A 125 -7.08 -4.24 -13.79
N LEU A 126 -7.29 -2.97 -13.46
CA LEU A 126 -7.02 -2.38 -12.16
C LEU A 126 -7.67 -3.16 -11.01
N GLY A 127 -8.84 -3.78 -11.21
CA GLY A 127 -9.48 -4.60 -10.17
C GLY A 127 -8.59 -5.74 -9.66
N TYR A 128 -7.88 -6.43 -10.56
CA TYR A 128 -6.94 -7.50 -10.20
C TYR A 128 -5.74 -6.95 -9.42
N VAL A 129 -5.15 -5.86 -9.90
CA VAL A 129 -4.01 -5.19 -9.26
C VAL A 129 -4.37 -4.71 -7.86
N LEU A 130 -5.53 -4.08 -7.70
CA LEU A 130 -6.02 -3.60 -6.41
C LEU A 130 -6.22 -4.75 -5.42
N ALA A 131 -6.82 -5.84 -5.89
CA ALA A 131 -7.05 -7.01 -5.06
C ALA A 131 -5.74 -7.67 -4.61
N MET A 132 -4.76 -7.81 -5.50
CA MET A 132 -3.42 -8.31 -5.12
C MET A 132 -2.70 -7.35 -4.18
N SER A 133 -2.72 -6.05 -4.47
CA SER A 133 -2.08 -5.02 -3.63
C SER A 133 -2.67 -4.96 -2.23
N ALA A 134 -3.98 -5.23 -2.07
CA ALA A 134 -4.64 -5.31 -0.78
C ALA A 134 -4.17 -6.51 0.07
N LEU A 135 -3.56 -7.53 -0.54
CA LEU A 135 -3.04 -8.73 0.10
C LEU A 135 -1.54 -8.60 0.43
N HIS A 136 -1.19 -7.56 1.22
CA HIS A 136 0.18 -7.24 1.65
C HIS A 136 1.10 -6.66 0.56
N GLY A 137 0.53 -6.00 -0.43
CA GLY A 137 1.24 -5.49 -1.60
C GLY A 137 1.46 -6.57 -2.66
N MET A 138 1.75 -6.14 -3.88
CA MET A 138 2.05 -7.04 -4.98
C MET A 138 3.42 -6.75 -5.59
N GLY A 139 4.08 -7.79 -6.08
CA GLY A 139 5.22 -7.70 -6.98
C GLY A 139 4.78 -7.89 -8.43
N LEU A 140 5.49 -7.28 -9.36
CA LEU A 140 5.23 -7.36 -10.79
C LEU A 140 6.54 -7.62 -11.54
N VAL A 141 6.60 -8.77 -12.20
CA VAL A 141 7.80 -9.27 -12.91
C VAL A 141 7.45 -9.76 -14.31
N GLY A 142 8.47 -9.95 -15.14
CA GLY A 142 8.33 -10.42 -16.52
C GLY A 142 8.32 -9.27 -17.55
N PRO A 143 8.39 -9.61 -18.85
CA PRO A 143 8.63 -8.62 -19.92
C PRO A 143 7.54 -7.55 -20.06
N GLY A 144 6.29 -7.82 -19.66
CA GLY A 144 5.22 -6.81 -19.68
C GLY A 144 5.07 -5.99 -18.41
N SER A 145 5.92 -6.19 -17.39
CA SER A 145 5.76 -5.56 -16.07
C SER A 145 5.64 -4.04 -16.17
N ASP A 146 6.50 -3.42 -16.96
CA ASP A 146 6.55 -1.96 -17.06
C ASP A 146 5.34 -1.42 -17.83
N GLY A 147 4.87 -2.16 -18.83
CA GLY A 147 3.64 -1.83 -19.56
C GLY A 147 2.40 -1.89 -18.67
N VAL A 148 2.30 -2.93 -17.83
CA VAL A 148 1.23 -3.07 -16.84
C VAL A 148 1.32 -1.99 -15.77
N ALA A 149 2.53 -1.70 -15.26
CA ALA A 149 2.73 -0.66 -14.25
C ALA A 149 2.32 0.72 -14.77
N ARG A 150 2.70 1.09 -16.01
CA ARG A 150 2.23 2.32 -16.66
C ARG A 150 0.71 2.38 -16.75
N ALA A 151 0.08 1.33 -17.27
CA ALA A 151 -1.38 1.28 -17.42
C ALA A 151 -2.09 1.44 -16.08
N MET A 152 -1.63 0.72 -15.05
CA MET A 152 -2.13 0.84 -13.67
C MET A 152 -2.02 2.27 -13.14
N VAL A 153 -0.86 2.92 -13.28
CA VAL A 153 -0.68 4.30 -12.80
C VAL A 153 -1.64 5.26 -13.52
N LEU A 154 -1.77 5.15 -14.84
CA LEU A 154 -2.70 5.98 -15.61
C LEU A 154 -4.17 5.72 -15.22
N GLU A 155 -4.57 4.47 -15.01
CA GLU A 155 -5.92 4.12 -14.55
C GLU A 155 -6.20 4.67 -13.14
N LEU A 156 -5.22 4.62 -12.23
CA LEU A 156 -5.32 5.21 -10.88
C LEU A 156 -5.49 6.74 -10.96
N LEU A 157 -4.69 7.41 -11.80
CA LEU A 157 -4.71 8.86 -11.95
C LEU A 157 -5.96 9.37 -12.68
N ALA A 158 -6.55 8.55 -13.55
CA ALA A 158 -7.82 8.86 -14.21
C ALA A 158 -9.01 8.96 -13.23
N GLY A 159 -8.88 8.39 -12.03
CA GLY A 159 -9.80 8.63 -10.91
C GLY A 159 -11.25 8.22 -11.16
N ARG A 160 -11.50 7.22 -12.01
CA ARG A 160 -12.86 6.85 -12.48
C ARG A 160 -13.78 6.39 -11.35
N ASP A 161 -13.28 5.51 -10.48
CA ASP A 161 -14.08 4.92 -9.39
C ASP A 161 -13.71 5.49 -8.01
N PHE A 162 -12.49 5.98 -7.84
CA PHE A 162 -11.97 6.57 -6.61
C PHE A 162 -10.83 7.53 -6.92
N THR A 163 -10.57 8.48 -6.02
CA THR A 163 -9.41 9.35 -6.12
C THR A 163 -8.17 8.62 -5.61
N ALA A 164 -7.08 8.68 -6.38
CA ALA A 164 -5.80 8.11 -6.01
C ALA A 164 -4.71 9.19 -6.00
N ARG A 165 -3.76 9.02 -5.08
CA ARG A 165 -2.45 9.66 -5.11
C ARG A 165 -1.42 8.54 -5.30
N VAL A 166 -0.51 8.71 -6.24
CA VAL A 166 0.50 7.71 -6.59
C VAL A 166 1.88 8.28 -6.30
N LEU A 167 2.67 7.59 -5.47
CA LEU A 167 4.06 7.94 -5.14
C LEU A 167 5.01 7.08 -5.96
N LEU A 168 5.95 7.71 -6.66
CA LEU A 168 7.04 7.04 -7.37
C LEU A 168 8.39 7.64 -6.99
N PRO A 169 9.46 6.84 -6.84
CA PRO A 169 10.83 7.33 -6.93
C PRO A 169 11.13 7.84 -8.35
N ARG A 170 11.99 8.85 -8.47
CA ARG A 170 12.39 9.45 -9.76
C ARG A 170 12.91 8.40 -10.73
N ASP A 171 13.78 7.50 -10.29
CA ASP A 171 14.35 6.46 -11.15
C ASP A 171 13.28 5.54 -11.75
N ASP A 172 12.27 5.15 -10.96
CA ASP A 172 11.16 4.34 -11.43
C ASP A 172 10.22 5.15 -12.33
N ALA A 173 10.02 6.43 -12.03
CA ALA A 173 9.20 7.32 -12.84
C ALA A 173 9.84 7.55 -14.23
N VAL A 174 11.16 7.76 -14.29
CA VAL A 174 11.93 7.85 -15.54
C VAL A 174 11.93 6.51 -16.28
N ARG A 175 12.10 5.38 -15.59
CA ARG A 175 11.99 4.05 -16.19
C ARG A 175 10.63 3.83 -16.84
N LEU A 176 9.55 4.18 -16.15
CA LEU A 176 8.20 3.92 -16.64
C LEU A 176 7.81 4.91 -17.73
N PHE A 177 8.09 6.20 -17.57
CA PHE A 177 7.50 7.26 -18.40
C PHE A 177 8.53 8.10 -19.17
N GLY A 178 9.82 7.95 -18.92
CA GLY A 178 10.88 8.79 -19.48
C GLY A 178 11.05 10.11 -18.74
N GLU A 179 12.13 10.83 -19.05
CA GLU A 179 12.42 12.13 -18.41
C GLU A 179 11.38 13.20 -18.75
N GLU A 180 10.83 13.18 -19.96
CA GLU A 180 9.88 14.17 -20.44
C GLU A 180 8.60 14.23 -19.58
N ALA A 181 8.13 13.08 -19.11
CA ALA A 181 6.97 12.99 -18.24
C ALA A 181 7.18 13.62 -16.86
N MET A 182 8.42 13.85 -16.43
CA MET A 182 8.73 14.44 -15.12
C MET A 182 8.42 15.94 -15.06
N TYR A 183 8.30 16.59 -16.22
CA TYR A 183 7.96 18.01 -16.31
C TYR A 183 6.45 18.26 -16.41
N ALA A 184 5.65 17.20 -16.64
CA ALA A 184 4.21 17.32 -16.72
C ALA A 184 3.58 17.35 -15.32
N GLU A 185 2.87 18.43 -15.00
CA GLU A 185 2.10 18.51 -13.75
C GLU A 185 0.86 17.59 -13.84
N THR A 186 1.00 16.36 -13.35
CA THR A 186 -0.11 15.41 -13.31
C THR A 186 -0.74 15.36 -11.92
N ARG A 187 -2.01 15.75 -11.82
CA ARG A 187 -2.74 15.73 -10.55
C ARG A 187 -2.77 14.33 -9.96
N GLY A 188 -2.31 14.21 -8.71
CA GLY A 188 -2.30 12.94 -7.98
C GLY A 188 -1.02 12.13 -8.17
N LEU A 189 -0.19 12.43 -9.16
CA LEU A 189 1.13 11.84 -9.29
C LEU A 189 2.13 12.64 -8.45
N VAL A 190 2.92 11.96 -7.63
CA VAL A 190 3.99 12.57 -6.84
C VAL A 190 5.26 11.77 -7.09
N VAL A 191 6.22 12.42 -7.72
CA VAL A 191 7.55 11.88 -7.95
C VAL A 191 8.49 12.48 -6.90
N LEU A 192 9.19 11.61 -6.18
CA LEU A 192 10.19 11.97 -5.16
C LEU A 192 11.58 11.58 -5.63
N ASP A 193 12.62 12.27 -5.18
CA ASP A 193 13.95 12.10 -5.77
C ASP A 193 14.55 10.72 -5.48
N THR A 194 14.19 10.12 -4.34
CA THR A 194 14.71 8.81 -3.95
C THR A 194 13.64 7.90 -3.36
N LEU A 195 13.90 6.59 -3.40
CA LEU A 195 13.06 5.59 -2.70
C LEU A 195 12.97 5.87 -1.19
N GLN A 196 14.03 6.40 -0.59
CA GLN A 196 14.06 6.71 0.83
C GLN A 196 13.12 7.88 1.19
N GLU A 197 12.97 8.85 0.30
CA GLU A 197 11.96 9.90 0.43
C GLU A 197 10.55 9.35 0.30
N VAL A 198 10.30 8.43 -0.64
CA VAL A 198 9.01 7.73 -0.76
C VAL A 198 8.66 7.00 0.54
N VAL A 199 9.61 6.25 1.10
CA VAL A 199 9.44 5.58 2.40
C VAL A 199 9.11 6.59 3.50
N THR A 200 9.82 7.72 3.54
CA THR A 200 9.59 8.76 4.55
C THR A 200 8.21 9.38 4.42
N GLU A 201 7.77 9.70 3.20
CA GLU A 201 6.43 10.23 2.91
C GLU A 201 5.34 9.22 3.29
N LEU A 202 5.55 7.93 3.03
CA LEU A 202 4.63 6.87 3.47
C LEU A 202 4.53 6.77 4.99
N GLU A 203 5.66 6.86 5.71
CA GLU A 203 5.68 6.85 7.18
C GLU A 203 4.91 8.06 7.75
N VAL A 204 5.13 9.26 7.19
CA VAL A 204 4.40 10.48 7.55
C VAL A 204 2.90 10.31 7.29
N GLU A 205 2.53 9.76 6.13
CA GLU A 205 1.14 9.55 5.77
C GLU A 205 0.45 8.57 6.71
N ILE A 206 1.06 7.44 7.07
CA ILE A 206 0.50 6.49 8.03
C ILE A 206 0.18 7.19 9.35
N VAL A 207 1.13 7.97 9.89
CA VAL A 207 0.94 8.70 11.14
C VAL A 207 -0.21 9.70 11.01
N ARG A 208 -0.25 10.47 9.91
CA ARG A 208 -1.29 11.45 9.63
C ARG A 208 -2.67 10.80 9.55
N ARG A 209 -2.82 9.73 8.77
CA ARG A 209 -4.09 9.02 8.57
C ARG A 209 -4.55 8.30 9.84
N THR A 210 -3.61 7.72 10.57
CA THR A 210 -3.89 7.12 11.89
C THR A 210 -4.40 8.17 12.87
N GLY A 211 -3.76 9.33 12.95
CA GLY A 211 -4.19 10.43 13.81
C GLY A 211 -5.60 10.93 13.47
N GLN A 212 -5.88 11.12 12.17
CA GLN A 212 -7.22 11.51 11.69
C GLN A 212 -8.28 10.48 12.10
N ARG A 213 -8.00 9.20 11.84
CA ARG A 213 -8.88 8.09 12.18
C ARG A 213 -9.16 7.98 13.68
N MET A 214 -8.18 8.24 14.54
CA MET A 214 -8.35 8.17 15.99
C MET A 214 -9.04 9.40 16.60
N GLY A 215 -8.94 10.57 15.96
CA GLY A 215 -9.49 11.83 16.45
C GLY A 215 -10.88 12.15 15.89
N ALA A 216 -10.92 12.69 14.67
CA ALA A 216 -12.11 13.27 14.05
C ALA A 216 -12.86 12.29 13.13
N GLY A 217 -12.33 11.07 12.95
CA GLY A 217 -12.76 10.16 11.90
C GLY A 217 -12.03 10.44 10.60
N VAL A 218 -12.23 9.56 9.62
CA VAL A 218 -11.58 9.65 8.32
C VAL A 218 -12.36 10.62 7.42
N PRO A 219 -11.71 11.61 6.79
CA PRO A 219 -12.36 12.54 5.88
C PRO A 219 -13.10 11.83 4.73
N ASP A 220 -14.27 12.35 4.36
CA ASP A 220 -14.94 11.95 3.14
C ASP A 220 -14.06 12.29 1.93
N GLY A 221 -13.97 11.36 0.97
CA GLY A 221 -13.16 11.55 -0.24
C GLY A 221 -11.66 11.46 -0.02
N GLN A 222 -11.18 10.91 1.11
CA GLN A 222 -9.75 10.64 1.30
C GLN A 222 -9.19 9.80 0.15
N PRO A 223 -8.18 10.28 -0.60
CA PRO A 223 -7.65 9.55 -1.73
C PRO A 223 -6.88 8.32 -1.26
N TRP A 224 -6.96 7.25 -2.05
CA TRP A 224 -6.12 6.08 -1.88
C TRP A 224 -4.68 6.48 -2.14
N LEU A 225 -3.74 5.99 -1.33
CA LEU A 225 -2.32 6.21 -1.57
C LEU A 225 -1.72 4.93 -2.14
N PHE A 226 -1.19 5.01 -3.34
CA PHE A 226 -0.45 3.93 -3.98
C PHE A 226 1.02 4.27 -4.01
N VAL A 227 1.87 3.34 -3.62
CA VAL A 227 3.29 3.38 -3.96
C VAL A 227 3.57 2.45 -5.13
N VAL A 228 4.29 2.97 -6.13
CA VAL A 228 4.84 2.18 -7.23
C VAL A 228 6.34 2.35 -7.22
N ALA A 229 7.08 1.29 -6.92
CA ALA A 229 8.52 1.39 -6.73
C ALA A 229 9.25 0.07 -6.93
N SER A 230 10.52 0.14 -7.33
CA SER A 230 11.48 -0.97 -7.20
C SER A 230 11.93 -1.05 -5.73
N PRO A 231 11.58 -2.11 -4.97
CA PRO A 231 11.69 -2.08 -3.50
C PRO A 231 13.13 -2.18 -2.97
N GLY A 232 14.04 -2.83 -3.70
CA GLY A 232 15.46 -2.95 -3.36
C GLY A 232 15.73 -3.32 -1.89
N ALA A 233 16.70 -2.66 -1.27
CA ALA A 233 17.03 -2.85 0.15
C ALA A 233 15.93 -2.38 1.12
N ALA A 234 14.93 -1.64 0.65
CA ALA A 234 13.84 -1.13 1.47
C ALA A 234 12.63 -2.09 1.56
N ALA A 235 12.68 -3.26 0.91
CA ALA A 235 11.55 -4.19 0.80
C ALA A 235 10.90 -4.54 2.15
N GLU A 236 11.70 -4.90 3.17
CA GLU A 236 11.19 -5.23 4.51
C GLU A 236 10.50 -4.04 5.19
N ARG A 237 11.05 -2.83 4.99
CA ARG A 237 10.50 -1.61 5.57
C ARG A 237 9.19 -1.22 4.89
N LEU A 238 9.15 -1.27 3.57
CA LEU A 238 7.94 -1.08 2.77
C LEU A 238 6.87 -2.10 3.17
N HIS A 239 7.23 -3.36 3.40
CA HIS A 239 6.28 -4.37 3.85
C HIS A 239 5.61 -3.97 5.16
N ARG A 240 6.38 -3.57 6.17
CA ARG A 240 5.83 -3.11 7.46
C ARG A 240 4.89 -1.92 7.31
N ILE A 241 5.27 -0.96 6.45
CA ILE A 241 4.45 0.21 6.11
C ILE A 241 3.14 -0.23 5.45
N ILE A 242 3.18 -1.04 4.38
CA ILE A 242 1.98 -1.51 3.68
C ILE A 242 1.09 -2.32 4.62
N GLN A 243 1.67 -3.24 5.39
CA GLN A 243 0.92 -4.06 6.35
C GLN A 243 0.18 -3.21 7.39
N GLY A 244 0.80 -2.14 7.91
CA GLY A 244 0.16 -1.20 8.81
C GLY A 244 -0.79 -0.21 8.12
N GLY A 245 -0.57 0.05 6.84
CA GLY A 245 -1.24 1.09 6.06
C GLY A 245 -2.50 0.65 5.32
N VAL A 246 -2.78 -0.66 5.19
CA VAL A 246 -3.99 -1.14 4.48
C VAL A 246 -5.28 -0.52 5.05
N GLU A 247 -5.38 -0.40 6.38
CA GLU A 247 -6.56 0.19 7.03
C GLU A 247 -6.70 1.70 6.77
N ASP A 248 -5.61 2.33 6.36
CA ASP A 248 -5.49 3.74 6.00
C ASP A 248 -5.49 3.96 4.48
N LEU A 249 -5.92 2.97 3.68
CA LEU A 249 -5.99 3.01 2.22
C LEU A 249 -4.61 3.24 1.56
N ILE A 250 -3.56 2.66 2.14
CA ILE A 250 -2.19 2.71 1.61
C ILE A 250 -1.85 1.32 1.06
N LEU A 251 -1.61 1.26 -0.25
CA LEU A 251 -1.34 0.03 -0.99
C LEU A 251 -0.05 0.16 -1.80
N GLY A 252 0.57 -0.98 -2.14
CA GLY A 252 1.84 -1.01 -2.85
C GLY A 252 1.85 -2.00 -4.01
N ALA A 253 2.37 -1.54 -5.15
CA ALA A 253 2.71 -2.36 -6.30
C ALA A 253 4.20 -2.18 -6.61
N PHE A 254 4.96 -3.26 -6.53
CA PHE A 254 6.42 -3.23 -6.53
C PHE A 254 6.96 -3.79 -7.85
N LEU A 255 7.88 -3.06 -8.47
CA LEU A 255 8.53 -3.47 -9.72
C LEU A 255 9.65 -4.46 -9.36
N GLY A 256 9.49 -5.72 -9.76
CA GLY A 256 10.36 -6.80 -9.33
C GLY A 256 9.72 -7.76 -8.33
N ASP A 257 10.55 -8.65 -7.79
CA ASP A 257 10.12 -9.67 -6.83
C ASP A 257 9.58 -9.05 -5.53
N TRP A 258 8.50 -9.62 -5.00
CA TRP A 258 7.90 -9.20 -3.74
C TRP A 258 7.63 -10.40 -2.82
N PRO A 259 8.52 -10.69 -1.86
CA PRO A 259 8.43 -11.90 -1.04
C PRO A 259 7.35 -11.84 0.05
N TYR A 260 6.76 -10.67 0.29
CA TYR A 260 5.83 -10.45 1.41
C TYR A 260 4.35 -10.48 1.02
N GLY A 261 4.04 -10.64 -0.26
CA GLY A 261 2.69 -10.63 -0.81
C GLY A 261 2.58 -11.54 -2.02
N ILE A 262 1.82 -11.12 -3.03
CA ILE A 262 1.67 -11.86 -4.28
C ILE A 262 2.64 -11.29 -5.31
N THR A 263 3.48 -12.13 -5.92
CA THR A 263 4.29 -11.74 -7.08
C THR A 263 3.61 -12.23 -8.35
N CYS A 264 3.29 -11.31 -9.25
CA CYS A 264 2.62 -11.56 -10.53
C CYS A 264 3.64 -11.52 -11.67
N THR A 265 3.77 -12.63 -12.40
CA THR A 265 4.58 -12.70 -13.61
C THR A 265 3.69 -12.47 -14.83
N VAL A 266 4.05 -11.49 -15.66
CA VAL A 266 3.32 -11.12 -16.87
C VAL A 266 4.18 -11.24 -18.12
N ASP A 267 3.59 -11.73 -19.22
CA ASP A 267 4.23 -11.67 -20.53
C ASP A 267 4.15 -10.25 -21.15
N ASP A 268 4.76 -10.07 -22.32
CA ASP A 268 4.80 -8.81 -23.07
C ASP A 268 3.41 -8.27 -23.47
N THR A 269 2.42 -9.15 -23.57
CA THR A 269 1.04 -8.80 -23.86
C THR A 269 0.22 -8.46 -22.60
N GLY A 270 0.80 -8.62 -21.41
CA GLY A 270 0.15 -8.41 -20.12
C GLY A 270 -0.64 -9.63 -19.60
N LEU A 271 -0.46 -10.81 -20.20
CA LEU A 271 -1.08 -12.04 -19.71
C LEU A 271 -0.39 -12.49 -18.41
N ILE A 272 -1.18 -12.81 -17.37
CA ILE A 272 -0.67 -13.40 -16.14
C ILE A 272 -0.25 -14.84 -16.42
N THR A 273 1.06 -15.10 -16.36
CA THR A 273 1.64 -16.43 -16.60
C THR A 273 1.89 -17.21 -15.31
N SER A 274 2.14 -16.51 -14.20
CA SER A 274 2.32 -17.11 -12.88
C SER A 274 1.91 -16.12 -11.78
N LEU A 275 1.38 -16.67 -10.67
CA LEU A 275 1.12 -15.94 -9.45
C LEU A 275 1.72 -16.72 -8.29
N GLU A 276 2.67 -16.11 -7.59
CA GLU A 276 3.36 -16.71 -6.45
C GLU A 276 2.98 -15.99 -5.17
N GLY A 277 2.89 -16.74 -4.07
CA GLY A 277 2.54 -16.20 -2.76
C GLY A 277 1.45 -17.02 -2.06
N ARG A 278 1.41 -16.96 -0.73
CA ARG A 278 0.52 -17.80 0.09
C ARG A 278 -0.97 -17.58 -0.22
N SER A 279 -1.33 -16.38 -0.66
CA SER A 279 -2.70 -15.97 -0.94
C SER A 279 -2.96 -15.77 -2.45
N ALA A 280 -2.09 -16.32 -3.30
CA ALA A 280 -2.20 -16.18 -4.75
C ALA A 280 -3.53 -16.77 -5.25
N PRO A 281 -4.37 -15.98 -5.94
CA PRO A 281 -5.60 -16.48 -6.54
C PRO A 281 -5.30 -17.26 -7.82
N ALA A 282 -6.28 -18.06 -8.28
CA ALA A 282 -6.20 -18.78 -9.55
C ALA A 282 -6.51 -17.86 -10.75
N TRP A 283 -5.75 -16.77 -10.91
CA TRP A 283 -5.94 -15.81 -12.02
C TRP A 283 -4.90 -15.93 -13.14
N THR A 284 -4.13 -17.02 -13.18
CA THR A 284 -3.30 -17.34 -14.34
C THR A 284 -4.15 -17.42 -15.60
N GLY A 285 -3.69 -16.82 -16.69
CA GLY A 285 -4.42 -16.72 -17.96
C GLY A 285 -5.32 -15.48 -18.08
N HIS A 286 -5.50 -14.68 -17.03
CA HIS A 286 -6.15 -13.38 -17.14
C HIS A 286 -5.18 -12.34 -17.72
N ARG A 287 -5.73 -11.34 -18.41
CA ARG A 287 -4.96 -10.28 -19.07
C ARG A 287 -5.05 -8.97 -18.27
N LEU A 288 -3.89 -8.41 -17.95
CA LEU A 288 -3.77 -7.06 -17.42
C LEU A 288 -3.61 -6.06 -18.57
N ALA A 289 -4.08 -4.83 -18.36
CA ALA A 289 -3.91 -3.75 -19.32
C ALA A 289 -2.44 -3.39 -19.40
N THR A 290 -1.96 -3.13 -20.62
CA THR A 290 -0.61 -2.64 -20.87
C THR A 290 -0.69 -1.30 -21.58
N CYS A 291 0.34 -0.47 -21.38
CA CYS A 291 0.48 0.81 -22.05
C CYS A 291 1.92 0.94 -22.53
N GLY A 292 2.14 1.41 -23.76
CA GLY A 292 3.47 1.78 -24.24
C GLY A 292 3.98 3.03 -23.52
N GLN A 293 5.30 3.24 -23.50
CA GLN A 293 5.87 4.44 -22.88
C GLN A 293 5.46 5.71 -23.64
N ALA A 294 5.49 5.68 -24.98
CA ALA A 294 5.06 6.80 -25.81
C ALA A 294 3.58 7.17 -25.58
N ASP A 295 2.70 6.16 -25.52
CA ASP A 295 1.26 6.37 -25.25
C ASP A 295 1.03 6.95 -23.85
N ALA A 296 1.84 6.55 -22.86
CA ALA A 296 1.72 7.05 -21.50
C ALA A 296 2.12 8.52 -21.39
N VAL A 297 3.19 8.94 -22.07
CA VAL A 297 3.63 10.36 -22.11
C VAL A 297 2.53 11.24 -22.70
N GLN A 298 1.90 10.82 -23.79
CA GLN A 298 0.78 11.55 -24.41
C GLN A 298 -0.44 11.71 -23.49
N ARG A 299 -0.56 10.89 -22.44
CA ARG A 299 -1.66 10.99 -21.47
C ARG A 299 -1.36 11.96 -20.33
N PHE A 300 -0.11 12.41 -20.18
CA PHE A 300 0.29 13.42 -19.20
C PHE A 300 0.33 14.84 -19.77
N SER A 301 0.41 15.00 -21.10
CA SER A 301 0.32 16.27 -21.82
C SER A 301 -1.13 16.74 -22.00
#